data_AF-A0A838WP74-F1
#
_entry.id   AF-A0A838WP74-F1
#
_cell.length_a   1.000
_cell.length_b   1.000
_cell.length_c   1.000
_cell.angle_alpha   90.00
_cell.angle_beta   90.00
_cell.angle_gamma   90.00
#
_symmetry.space_group_name_H-M   'P 1'
#
loop_
_entity.id
_entity.type
_entity.pdbx_description
1 polymer ?
#
loop_
_entity_poly.entity_id
_entity_poly.type
_entity_poly.pdbx_seq_one_letter_code
_entity_poly.pdbx_strand_id
1 'polypeptide(L)'
;MLQRFHIPSATRMLGNGMRVVVHTDRSSPVVAAHIMYHVGSKDEPTGRTGLAHLLEHLLFEGTENCAKGEFDILLEGVGGTNNGSTWLDRTNYYETVPSHAVELPLWLERERLAHFLPVLSDEMLEVQRGVVINERLQTAENRPYGLADERLHQLLFPPTHPYSWPVIGYMQDLERITLDDVRTFFRTFYSPRNAVLVFAGDIGEEEALILSEQYFGDLPGGAGVPPGRDAPAHGTPHAAVREILPDRVSFPRVYQARTTPAYGTPEWN
;
A
#
# COMPACT_ATOMS: atom_id res chain seq x y z
N MET A 1 -2.03 16.47 29.27
CA MET A 1 -0.79 16.15 28.53
C MET A 1 -0.91 14.73 28.04
N LEU A 2 -1.21 14.52 26.76
CA LEU A 2 -1.06 13.20 26.15
C LEU A 2 0.45 12.95 26.06
N GLN A 3 0.95 11.93 26.75
CA GLN A 3 2.34 11.49 26.58
C GLN A 3 2.54 11.19 25.10
N ARG A 4 3.50 11.85 24.46
CA ARG A 4 3.92 11.49 23.10
C ARG A 4 4.45 10.07 23.18
N PHE A 5 3.70 9.13 22.61
CA PHE A 5 4.12 7.76 22.46
C PHE A 5 5.37 7.75 21.57
N HIS A 6 6.51 7.33 22.13
CA HIS A 6 7.79 7.27 21.43
C HIS A 6 8.24 5.81 21.39
N ILE A 7 8.29 5.26 20.17
CA ILE A 7 8.91 3.96 19.92
C ILE A 7 10.38 4.23 19.58
N PRO A 8 11.36 3.72 20.35
CA PRO A 8 12.77 3.90 20.04
C PRO A 8 13.12 3.21 18.72
N SER A 9 13.63 3.95 17.74
CA SER A 9 14.02 3.38 16.45
C SER A 9 15.26 4.07 15.89
N ALA A 10 16.12 3.30 15.21
CA ALA A 10 17.18 3.84 14.38
C ALA A 10 16.68 4.06 12.95
N THR A 11 17.24 5.03 12.24
CA THR A 11 16.96 5.25 10.82
C THR A 11 18.26 5.50 10.07
N ARG A 12 18.40 4.87 8.91
CA ARG A 12 19.51 5.07 7.97
C ARG A 12 19.02 5.15 6.54
N MET A 13 19.89 5.64 5.67
CA MET A 13 19.65 5.74 4.24
C MET A 13 20.72 4.91 3.52
N LEU A 14 20.32 4.01 2.63
CA LEU A 14 21.25 3.29 1.75
C LEU A 14 21.75 4.21 0.62
N GLY A 15 22.79 3.78 -0.10
CA GLY A 15 23.36 4.56 -1.21
C GLY A 15 22.37 4.84 -2.35
N ASN A 16 21.39 3.96 -2.57
CA ASN A 16 20.34 4.12 -3.57
C ASN A 16 19.15 4.99 -3.10
N GLY A 17 19.15 5.44 -1.84
CA GLY A 17 18.11 6.27 -1.26
C GLY A 17 16.96 5.53 -0.57
N MET A 18 17.05 4.19 -0.41
CA MET A 18 16.12 3.46 0.45
C MET A 18 16.31 3.86 1.91
N ARG A 19 15.20 4.17 2.57
CA ARG A 19 15.19 4.44 4.01
C ARG A 19 14.99 3.13 4.77
N VAL A 20 15.88 2.85 5.72
CA VAL A 20 15.79 1.69 6.61
C VAL A 20 15.49 2.18 8.01
N VAL A 21 14.44 1.66 8.65
CA VAL A 21 14.04 1.96 10.02
C VAL A 21 14.12 0.68 10.83
N VAL A 22 14.77 0.71 11.99
CA VAL A 22 14.95 -0.47 12.83
C VAL A 22 14.47 -0.18 14.25
N HIS A 23 13.51 -0.96 14.72
CA HIS A 23 13.10 -1.03 16.11
C HIS A 23 13.47 -2.39 16.68
N THR A 24 14.50 -2.43 17.53
CA THR A 24 14.92 -3.66 18.19
C THR A 24 14.04 -3.92 19.42
N ASP A 25 13.34 -5.06 19.43
CA ASP A 25 12.65 -5.62 20.59
C ASP A 25 12.95 -7.12 20.68
N ARG A 26 13.69 -7.52 21.72
CA ARG A 26 14.11 -8.92 21.95
C ARG A 26 13.16 -9.69 22.87
N SER A 27 11.93 -9.22 23.05
CA SER A 27 10.92 -9.87 23.90
C SER A 27 10.42 -11.20 23.33
N SER A 28 10.52 -11.40 22.01
CA SER A 28 10.15 -12.61 21.30
C SER A 28 11.13 -12.86 20.13
N PRO A 29 11.49 -14.11 19.81
CA PRO A 29 12.41 -14.45 18.72
C PRO A 29 11.73 -14.38 17.34
N VAL A 30 11.11 -13.23 17.04
CA VAL A 30 10.43 -12.94 15.78
C VAL A 30 10.83 -11.55 15.28
N VAL A 31 10.83 -11.40 13.96
CA VAL A 31 11.09 -10.13 13.28
C VAL A 31 9.98 -9.88 12.28
N ALA A 32 9.41 -8.68 12.32
CA ALA A 32 8.58 -8.14 11.25
C ALA A 32 9.48 -7.35 10.29
N ALA A 33 9.49 -7.75 9.02
CA ALA A 33 10.04 -6.98 7.91
C ALA A 33 8.87 -6.38 7.12
N HIS A 34 8.96 -5.10 6.79
CA HIS A 34 7.83 -4.39 6.19
C HIS A 34 8.37 -3.34 5.23
N ILE A 35 8.03 -3.46 3.95
CA ILE A 35 8.30 -2.43 2.96
C ILE A 35 7.05 -1.59 2.70
N MET A 36 7.19 -0.28 2.86
CA MET A 36 6.15 0.69 2.54
C MET A 36 6.61 1.52 1.36
N TYR A 37 5.82 1.51 0.29
CA TYR A 37 5.96 2.43 -0.82
C TYR A 37 5.12 3.66 -0.55
N HIS A 38 5.70 4.83 -0.76
CA HIS A 38 4.93 6.05 -0.81
C HIS A 38 4.18 6.05 -2.14
N VAL A 39 3.01 5.42 -2.20
CA VAL A 39 2.08 5.43 -3.34
C VAL A 39 0.75 4.89 -2.84
N GLY A 40 -0.38 5.46 -3.24
CA GLY A 40 -1.69 4.91 -2.93
C GLY A 40 -2.70 5.31 -3.98
N SER A 41 -3.99 5.10 -3.70
CA SER A 41 -5.04 5.39 -4.68
C SER A 41 -5.08 6.87 -5.09
N LYS A 42 -4.61 7.79 -4.24
CA LYS A 42 -4.56 9.22 -4.55
C LYS A 42 -3.61 9.54 -5.71
N ASP A 43 -2.66 8.65 -6.01
CA ASP A 43 -1.62 8.85 -7.01
C ASP A 43 -2.00 8.24 -8.37
N GLU A 44 -3.22 7.72 -8.47
CA GLU A 44 -3.75 7.09 -9.68
C GLU A 44 -4.11 8.14 -10.75
N PRO A 45 -3.95 7.80 -12.05
CA PRO A 45 -4.47 8.64 -13.11
C PRO A 45 -6.00 8.69 -13.07
N THR A 46 -6.58 9.85 -13.35
CA THR A 46 -8.04 9.99 -13.48
C THR A 46 -8.57 9.06 -14.56
N GLY A 47 -9.65 8.33 -14.26
CA GLY A 47 -10.23 7.33 -15.16
C GLY A 47 -9.49 5.98 -15.15
N ARG A 48 -8.54 5.79 -14.22
CA ARG A 48 -7.84 4.53 -13.93
C ARG A 48 -7.81 4.26 -12.42
N THR A 49 -8.91 4.59 -11.74
CA THR A 49 -9.02 4.38 -10.30
C THR A 49 -8.98 2.89 -9.94
N GLY A 50 -8.38 2.57 -8.79
CA GLY A 50 -8.15 1.20 -8.33
C GLY A 50 -6.86 0.55 -8.86
N LEU A 51 -6.05 1.27 -9.63
CA LEU A 51 -4.79 0.80 -10.18
C LEU A 51 -3.75 0.44 -9.09
N ALA A 52 -3.68 1.20 -8.00
CA ALA A 52 -2.76 0.91 -6.90
C ALA A 52 -3.15 -0.41 -6.21
N HIS A 53 -4.44 -0.61 -5.94
CA HIS A 53 -4.94 -1.85 -5.35
C HIS A 53 -4.83 -3.04 -6.30
N LEU A 54 -5.10 -2.86 -7.60
CA LEU A 54 -4.91 -3.92 -8.59
C LEU A 54 -3.43 -4.31 -8.74
N LEU A 55 -2.50 -3.34 -8.72
CA LEU A 55 -1.07 -3.64 -8.72
C LEU A 55 -0.65 -4.40 -7.46
N GLU A 56 -1.25 -4.10 -6.31
CA GLU A 56 -1.04 -4.90 -5.11
C GLU A 56 -1.34 -6.37 -5.36
N HIS A 57 -2.52 -6.71 -5.89
CA HIS A 57 -2.89 -8.10 -6.24
C HIS A 57 -1.90 -8.72 -7.22
N LEU A 58 -1.51 -7.98 -8.26
CA LEU A 58 -0.56 -8.48 -9.26
C LEU A 58 0.81 -8.83 -8.66
N LEU A 59 1.27 -8.11 -7.63
CA LEU A 59 2.54 -8.39 -6.96
C LEU A 59 2.52 -9.66 -6.08
N PHE A 60 1.37 -10.31 -5.91
CA PHE A 60 1.25 -11.66 -5.33
C PHE A 60 1.25 -12.78 -6.38
N GLU A 61 1.20 -12.45 -7.67
CA GLU A 61 1.08 -13.43 -8.75
C GLU A 61 2.41 -14.05 -9.19
N GLY A 62 3.50 -13.73 -8.47
CA GLY A 62 4.83 -14.25 -8.69
C GLY A 62 5.77 -13.31 -9.44
N THR A 63 6.99 -13.78 -9.61
CA THR A 63 8.14 -13.07 -10.19
C THR A 63 8.91 -14.04 -11.10
N GLU A 64 9.98 -13.57 -11.73
CA GLU A 64 10.84 -14.41 -12.58
C GLU A 64 11.38 -15.65 -11.85
N ASN A 65 11.71 -15.54 -10.56
CA ASN A 65 12.33 -16.61 -9.78
C ASN A 65 11.44 -17.19 -8.66
N CYS A 66 10.20 -16.71 -8.52
CA CYS A 66 9.25 -17.20 -7.53
C CYS A 66 7.86 -17.31 -8.17
N ALA A 67 7.39 -18.53 -8.40
CA ALA A 67 6.09 -18.75 -9.04
C ALA A 67 4.93 -18.30 -8.15
N LYS A 68 3.75 -18.13 -8.76
CA LYS A 68 2.50 -17.81 -8.05
C LYS A 68 2.27 -18.80 -6.89
N GLY A 69 2.05 -18.25 -5.69
CA GLY A 69 1.81 -19.02 -4.46
C GLY A 69 3.07 -19.57 -3.79
N GLU A 70 4.25 -19.53 -4.43
CA GLU A 70 5.50 -19.96 -3.77
C GLU A 70 5.90 -19.02 -2.63
N PHE A 71 5.56 -17.73 -2.72
CA PHE A 71 5.74 -16.74 -1.66
C PHE A 71 5.14 -17.25 -0.34
N ASP A 72 3.87 -17.65 -0.38
CA ASP A 72 3.14 -18.16 0.79
C ASP A 72 3.73 -19.48 1.28
N ILE A 73 3.99 -20.42 0.38
CA ILE A 73 4.56 -21.74 0.72
C ILE A 73 5.91 -21.59 1.43
N LEU A 74 6.79 -20.74 0.94
CA LEU A 74 8.12 -20.53 1.51
C LEU A 74 8.04 -19.90 2.89
N LEU A 75 7.22 -18.86 3.06
CA LEU A 75 7.06 -18.17 4.34
C LEU A 75 6.35 -19.04 5.38
N GLU A 76 5.25 -19.71 5.02
CA GLU A 76 4.57 -20.64 5.92
C GLU A 76 5.48 -21.82 6.29
N GLY A 77 6.33 -22.28 5.36
CA GLY A 77 7.31 -23.35 5.57
C GLY A 77 8.33 -23.05 6.68
N VAL A 78 8.63 -21.76 6.94
CA VAL A 78 9.47 -21.32 8.07
C VAL A 78 8.66 -20.86 9.28
N GLY A 79 7.33 -21.03 9.27
CA GLY A 79 6.43 -20.58 10.33
C GLY A 79 6.14 -19.07 10.31
N GLY A 80 6.38 -18.43 9.17
CA GLY A 80 6.08 -17.02 8.94
C GLY A 80 4.68 -16.76 8.41
N THR A 81 4.33 -15.48 8.32
CA THR A 81 3.10 -14.98 7.73
C THR A 81 3.40 -13.77 6.87
N ASN A 82 2.61 -13.52 5.82
CA ASN A 82 2.71 -12.31 5.02
C ASN A 82 1.34 -11.73 4.67
N ASN A 83 1.33 -10.46 4.29
CA ASN A 83 0.18 -9.82 3.66
C ASN A 83 0.59 -8.50 2.99
N GLY A 84 -0.36 -7.88 2.27
CA GLY A 84 -0.28 -6.56 1.70
C GLY A 84 -1.41 -5.65 2.20
N SER A 85 -1.26 -4.35 2.01
CA SER A 85 -2.43 -3.47 1.95
C SER A 85 -2.17 -2.21 1.12
N THR A 86 -3.20 -1.75 0.42
CA THR A 86 -3.23 -0.43 -0.23
C THR A 86 -4.18 0.50 0.50
N TRP A 87 -3.80 1.77 0.58
CA TRP A 87 -4.63 2.86 1.09
C TRP A 87 -4.50 4.11 0.21
N LEU A 88 -5.04 5.24 0.68
CA LEU A 88 -5.01 6.51 -0.06
C LEU A 88 -3.58 6.99 -0.36
N ASP A 89 -2.66 6.88 0.60
CA ASP A 89 -1.30 7.48 0.53
C ASP A 89 -0.15 6.46 0.48
N ARG A 90 -0.45 5.18 0.70
CA ARG A 90 0.56 4.12 0.85
C ARG A 90 0.07 2.77 0.32
N THR A 91 1.03 1.97 -0.13
CA THR A 91 0.91 0.53 -0.37
C THR A 91 2.07 -0.12 0.35
N ASN A 92 1.80 -1.21 1.05
CA ASN A 92 2.81 -1.90 1.81
C ASN A 92 2.67 -3.41 1.73
N TYR A 93 3.80 -4.09 1.93
CA TYR A 93 3.92 -5.53 2.06
C TYR A 93 4.69 -5.81 3.34
N TYR A 94 4.24 -6.81 4.09
CA TYR A 94 4.78 -7.08 5.40
C TYR A 94 4.76 -8.56 5.72
N GLU A 95 5.88 -9.00 6.28
CA GLU A 95 6.15 -10.38 6.63
C GLU A 95 6.57 -10.42 8.10
N THR A 96 6.11 -11.43 8.82
CA THR A 96 6.59 -11.73 10.18
C THR A 96 7.12 -13.15 10.18
N VAL A 97 8.38 -13.32 10.60
CA VAL A 97 9.09 -14.59 10.58
C VAL A 97 9.85 -14.79 11.89
N PRO A 98 10.21 -16.03 12.27
CA PRO A 98 11.22 -16.26 13.30
C PRO A 98 12.53 -15.55 12.94
N SER A 99 13.26 -15.00 13.92
CA SER A 99 14.42 -14.11 13.66
C SER A 99 15.47 -14.73 12.72
N HIS A 100 15.73 -16.02 12.86
CA HIS A 100 16.71 -16.75 12.04
C HIS A 100 16.34 -16.87 10.55
N ALA A 101 15.10 -16.55 10.18
CA ALA A 101 14.58 -16.63 8.82
C ALA A 101 14.39 -15.24 8.17
N VAL A 102 14.89 -14.16 8.79
CA VAL A 102 14.68 -12.76 8.32
C VAL A 102 15.19 -12.49 6.90
N GLU A 103 16.15 -13.27 6.41
CA GLU A 103 16.64 -13.14 5.02
C GLU A 103 15.59 -13.52 3.97
N LEU A 104 14.69 -14.47 4.29
CA LEU A 104 13.65 -14.93 3.36
C LEU A 104 12.71 -13.80 2.92
N PRO A 105 12.05 -13.03 3.81
CA PRO A 105 11.19 -11.93 3.37
C PRO A 105 11.96 -10.85 2.60
N LEU A 106 13.25 -10.62 2.89
CA LEU A 106 14.05 -9.64 2.13
C LEU A 106 14.35 -10.12 0.71
N TRP A 107 14.64 -11.41 0.52
CA TRP A 107 14.77 -12.01 -0.79
C TRP A 107 13.47 -11.90 -1.60
N LEU A 108 12.35 -12.23 -0.95
CA LEU A 108 11.01 -12.19 -1.51
C LEU A 108 10.59 -10.75 -1.91
N GLU A 109 10.82 -9.75 -1.06
CA GLU A 109 10.53 -8.35 -1.41
C GLU A 109 11.46 -7.80 -2.49
N ARG A 110 12.72 -8.26 -2.54
CA ARG A 110 13.62 -7.97 -3.67
C ARG A 110 13.05 -8.54 -4.97
N GLU A 111 12.54 -9.77 -4.96
CA GLU A 111 11.91 -10.39 -6.14
C GLU A 111 10.75 -9.52 -6.66
N ARG A 112 9.85 -9.07 -5.79
CA ARG A 112 8.74 -8.17 -6.18
C ARG A 112 9.25 -6.88 -6.81
N LEU A 113 10.29 -6.28 -6.24
CA LEU A 113 10.80 -5.00 -6.68
C LEU A 113 11.62 -5.09 -7.99
N ALA A 114 12.38 -6.16 -8.19
CA ALA A 114 13.35 -6.28 -9.28
C ALA A 114 12.91 -7.21 -10.42
N HIS A 115 12.09 -8.23 -10.12
CA HIS A 115 11.82 -9.37 -11.02
C HIS A 115 10.33 -9.58 -11.34
N PHE A 116 9.45 -8.63 -10.98
CA PHE A 116 8.02 -8.69 -11.31
C PHE A 116 7.70 -8.33 -12.77
N LEU A 117 8.25 -7.24 -13.30
CA LEU A 117 7.88 -6.76 -14.65
C LEU A 117 8.05 -7.77 -15.79
N PRO A 118 9.08 -8.64 -15.81
CA PRO A 118 9.24 -9.65 -16.85
C PRO A 118 8.09 -10.67 -16.92
N VAL A 119 7.43 -10.98 -15.81
CA VAL A 119 6.34 -11.98 -15.76
C VAL A 119 4.95 -11.37 -15.93
N LEU A 120 4.84 -10.04 -15.89
CA LEU A 120 3.58 -9.32 -16.06
C LEU A 120 3.00 -9.50 -17.48
N SER A 121 1.82 -10.12 -17.55
CA SER A 121 1.12 -10.48 -18.79
C SER A 121 -0.33 -10.02 -18.80
N ASP A 122 -0.95 -9.96 -19.99
CA ASP A 122 -2.37 -9.65 -20.14
C ASP A 122 -3.26 -10.69 -19.43
N GLU A 123 -2.90 -11.97 -19.47
CA GLU A 123 -3.63 -13.03 -18.78
C GLU A 123 -3.66 -12.80 -17.26
N MET A 124 -2.50 -12.49 -16.67
CA MET A 124 -2.39 -12.17 -15.25
C MET A 124 -3.25 -10.95 -14.88
N LEU A 125 -3.20 -9.90 -15.71
CA LEU A 125 -4.01 -8.70 -15.53
C LEU A 125 -5.50 -9.00 -15.57
N GLU A 126 -5.98 -9.75 -16.56
CA GLU A 126 -7.41 -10.06 -16.68
C GLU A 126 -7.93 -10.92 -15.53
N VAL A 127 -7.14 -11.90 -15.09
CA VAL A 127 -7.51 -12.72 -13.92
C VAL A 127 -7.63 -11.86 -12.67
N GLN A 128 -6.63 -11.04 -12.36
CA GLN A 128 -6.63 -10.22 -11.14
C GLN A 128 -7.65 -9.08 -11.21
N ARG A 129 -7.88 -8.50 -12.40
CA ARG A 129 -8.97 -7.54 -12.60
C ARG A 129 -10.32 -8.17 -12.25
N GLY A 130 -10.56 -9.41 -12.67
CA GLY A 130 -11.77 -10.16 -12.31
C GLY A 130 -11.91 -10.39 -10.80
N VAL A 131 -10.80 -10.72 -10.11
CA VAL A 131 -10.76 -10.88 -8.65
C VAL A 131 -11.12 -9.57 -7.95
N VAL A 132 -10.47 -8.46 -8.31
CA VAL A 132 -10.72 -7.13 -7.71
C VAL A 132 -12.16 -6.66 -7.98
N ILE A 133 -12.70 -6.90 -9.19
CA ILE A 133 -14.10 -6.60 -9.50
C ILE A 133 -15.04 -7.38 -8.57
N ASN A 134 -14.79 -8.67 -8.38
CA ASN A 134 -15.60 -9.48 -7.48
C ASN A 134 -15.46 -9.04 -6.01
N GLU A 135 -14.26 -8.67 -5.58
CA GLU A 135 -14.02 -8.10 -4.25
C GLU A 135 -14.81 -6.81 -4.05
N ARG A 136 -14.82 -5.91 -5.03
CA ARG A 136 -15.62 -4.69 -4.99
C ARG A 136 -17.09 -5.01 -4.80
N LEU A 137 -17.63 -5.91 -5.64
CA LEU A 137 -19.01 -6.36 -5.51
C LEU A 137 -19.31 -6.92 -4.12
N GLN A 138 -18.40 -7.66 -3.50
CA GLN A 138 -18.58 -8.23 -2.17
C GLN A 138 -18.47 -7.21 -1.04
N THR A 139 -17.58 -6.23 -1.16
CA THR A 139 -17.23 -5.29 -0.08
C THR A 139 -18.04 -3.99 -0.12
N ALA A 140 -18.51 -3.59 -1.29
CA ALA A 140 -19.27 -2.36 -1.51
C ALA A 140 -20.72 -2.65 -1.92
N GLU A 141 -20.98 -3.19 -3.12
CA GLU A 141 -22.34 -3.27 -3.68
C GLU A 141 -23.23 -4.33 -3.01
N ASN A 142 -22.69 -5.46 -2.58
CA ASN A 142 -23.43 -6.54 -1.91
C ASN A 142 -23.29 -6.51 -0.38
N ARG A 143 -22.68 -5.47 0.18
CA ARG A 143 -22.51 -5.30 1.61
C ARG A 143 -23.47 -4.25 2.15
N PRO A 144 -24.25 -4.54 3.22
CA PRO A 144 -25.02 -3.52 3.92
C PRO A 144 -24.14 -2.31 4.27
N TYR A 145 -24.59 -1.12 3.86
CA TYR A 145 -23.87 0.15 4.04
C TYR A 145 -22.50 0.23 3.35
N GLY A 146 -22.17 -0.68 2.42
CA GLY A 146 -20.84 -0.78 1.81
C GLY A 146 -20.44 0.45 1.01
N LEU A 147 -21.40 1.13 0.39
CA LEU A 147 -21.18 2.35 -0.38
C LEU A 147 -21.04 3.63 0.48
N ALA A 148 -21.21 3.53 1.80
CA ALA A 148 -21.21 4.71 2.66
C ALA A 148 -19.88 5.46 2.63
N ASP A 149 -18.75 4.75 2.68
CA ASP A 149 -17.42 5.36 2.69
C ASP A 149 -17.09 6.04 1.36
N GLU A 150 -17.40 5.39 0.23
CA GLU A 150 -17.25 5.97 -1.11
C GLU A 150 -18.05 7.27 -1.24
N ARG A 151 -19.32 7.26 -0.80
CA ARG A 151 -20.17 8.47 -0.84
C ARG A 151 -19.64 9.57 0.08
N LEU A 152 -19.15 9.24 1.27
CA LEU A 152 -18.56 10.23 2.17
C LEU A 152 -17.36 10.92 1.51
N HIS A 153 -16.47 10.16 0.86
CA HIS A 153 -15.33 10.74 0.14
C HIS A 153 -15.78 11.65 -1.01
N GLN A 154 -16.76 11.24 -1.81
CA GLN A 154 -17.33 12.07 -2.90
C GLN A 154 -18.04 13.33 -2.41
N LEU A 155 -18.59 13.32 -1.19
CA LEU A 155 -19.22 14.49 -0.57
C LEU A 155 -18.21 15.44 0.07
N LEU A 156 -17.10 14.90 0.59
CA LEU A 156 -16.03 15.68 1.20
C LEU A 156 -15.13 16.33 0.15
N PHE A 157 -14.83 15.61 -0.94
CA PHE A 157 -13.84 15.95 -1.94
C PHE A 157 -14.48 16.10 -3.33
N PRO A 158 -14.21 17.19 -4.09
CA PRO A 158 -14.77 17.34 -5.42
C PRO A 158 -14.20 16.25 -6.35
N PRO A 159 -14.88 15.89 -7.46
CA PRO A 159 -14.46 14.79 -8.33
C PRO A 159 -13.05 14.91 -8.93
N THR A 160 -12.46 16.12 -8.92
CA THR A 160 -11.10 16.37 -9.40
C THR A 160 -10.03 16.14 -8.32
N HIS A 161 -10.43 15.88 -7.07
CA HIS A 161 -9.52 15.75 -5.95
C HIS A 161 -9.17 14.27 -5.73
N PRO A 162 -7.90 13.92 -5.51
CA PRO A 162 -7.46 12.52 -5.51
C PRO A 162 -7.99 11.64 -4.36
N TYR A 163 -8.53 12.25 -3.30
CA TYR A 163 -9.27 11.56 -2.24
C TYR A 163 -10.78 11.40 -2.52
N SER A 164 -11.27 11.75 -3.72
CA SER A 164 -12.70 11.64 -4.04
C SER A 164 -13.13 10.27 -4.58
N TRP A 165 -12.19 9.35 -4.78
CA TRP A 165 -12.46 8.00 -5.29
C TRP A 165 -12.03 6.93 -4.30
N PRO A 166 -12.71 5.76 -4.29
CA PRO A 166 -12.40 4.69 -3.35
C PRO A 166 -11.09 4.01 -3.74
N VAL A 167 -10.39 3.44 -2.75
CA VAL A 167 -9.14 2.71 -2.96
C VAL A 167 -9.28 1.57 -3.96
N ILE A 168 -10.41 0.85 -3.91
CA ILE A 168 -10.71 -0.25 -4.82
C ILE A 168 -11.05 0.20 -6.26
N GLY A 169 -11.22 1.51 -6.48
CA GLY A 169 -11.55 2.09 -7.78
C GLY A 169 -13.00 1.93 -8.20
N TYR A 170 -13.39 2.61 -9.28
CA TYR A 170 -14.70 2.49 -9.90
C TYR A 170 -14.75 1.34 -10.91
N MET A 171 -15.88 0.65 -11.00
CA MET A 171 -16.06 -0.50 -11.91
C MET A 171 -15.62 -0.20 -13.35
N GLN A 172 -16.08 0.92 -13.91
CA GLN A 172 -15.77 1.33 -15.28
C GLN A 172 -14.28 1.68 -15.50
N ASP A 173 -13.57 2.07 -14.43
CA ASP A 173 -12.16 2.43 -14.51
C ASP A 173 -11.31 1.17 -14.40
N LEU A 174 -11.69 0.26 -13.50
CA LEU A 174 -11.10 -1.08 -13.39
C LEU A 174 -11.14 -1.82 -14.72
N GLU A 175 -12.24 -1.75 -15.48
CA GLU A 175 -12.38 -2.33 -16.82
C GLU A 175 -11.47 -1.69 -17.88
N ARG A 176 -10.98 -0.47 -17.65
CA ARG A 176 -10.16 0.30 -18.61
C ARG A 176 -8.67 0.26 -18.34
N ILE A 177 -8.24 -0.26 -17.18
CA ILE A 177 -6.82 -0.41 -16.85
C ILE A 177 -6.14 -1.28 -17.92
N THR A 178 -5.00 -0.82 -18.44
CA THR A 178 -4.22 -1.56 -19.43
C THR A 178 -2.93 -2.09 -18.80
N LEU A 179 -2.30 -3.06 -19.46
CA LEU A 179 -0.99 -3.57 -19.01
C LEU A 179 0.09 -2.48 -19.01
N ASP A 180 -0.01 -1.50 -19.91
CA ASP A 180 0.90 -0.35 -19.95
C ASP A 180 0.68 0.62 -18.79
N ASP A 181 -0.58 0.83 -18.36
CA ASP A 181 -0.90 1.60 -17.16
C ASP A 181 -0.20 0.97 -15.93
N VAL A 182 -0.30 -0.36 -15.78
CA VAL A 182 0.36 -1.11 -14.68
C VAL A 182 1.87 -0.97 -14.73
N ARG A 183 2.49 -1.17 -15.91
CA ARG A 183 3.95 -1.05 -16.08
C ARG A 183 4.44 0.35 -15.76
N THR A 184 3.72 1.36 -16.22
CA THR A 184 4.07 2.77 -15.99
C THR A 184 3.94 3.13 -14.52
N PHE A 185 2.85 2.70 -13.89
CA PHE A 185 2.61 2.92 -12.46
C PHE A 185 3.68 2.25 -11.60
N PHE A 186 3.97 0.97 -11.86
CA PHE A 186 5.06 0.25 -11.16
C PHE A 186 6.40 0.98 -11.30
N ARG A 187 6.82 1.32 -12.53
CA ARG A 187 8.11 2.02 -12.77
C ARG A 187 8.21 3.39 -12.12
N THR A 188 7.08 4.08 -11.98
CA THR A 188 7.03 5.42 -11.39
C THR A 188 7.17 5.38 -9.88
N PHE A 189 6.53 4.40 -9.22
CA PHE A 189 6.38 4.39 -7.77
C PHE A 189 7.21 3.32 -7.04
N TYR A 190 7.52 2.19 -7.68
CA TYR A 190 8.18 1.08 -7.03
C TYR A 190 9.69 1.18 -7.27
N SER A 191 10.36 1.89 -6.36
CA SER A 191 11.81 2.06 -6.36
C SER A 191 12.34 2.24 -4.95
N PRO A 192 13.62 1.88 -4.69
CA PRO A 192 14.25 2.04 -3.38
C PRO A 192 14.07 3.45 -2.79
N ARG A 193 14.26 4.51 -3.60
CA ARG A 193 14.14 5.91 -3.14
C ARG A 193 12.71 6.32 -2.76
N ASN A 194 11.69 5.60 -3.22
CA ASN A 194 10.30 5.83 -2.87
C ASN A 194 9.78 4.83 -1.80
N ALA A 195 10.68 4.05 -1.20
CA ALA A 195 10.36 3.00 -0.24
C ALA A 195 10.99 3.24 1.14
N VAL A 196 10.32 2.74 2.17
CA VAL A 196 10.83 2.62 3.53
C VAL A 196 10.77 1.15 3.93
N LEU A 197 11.93 0.56 4.21
CA LEU A 197 12.04 -0.76 4.79
C LEU A 197 12.08 -0.63 6.31
N VAL A 198 11.18 -1.30 7.01
CA VAL A 198 11.06 -1.28 8.46
C VAL A 198 11.31 -2.68 9.00
N PHE A 199 12.20 -2.76 9.98
CA PHE A 199 12.40 -3.93 10.83
C PHE A 199 11.88 -3.64 12.23
N ALA A 200 11.07 -4.54 12.78
CA ALA A 200 10.64 -4.49 14.17
C ALA A 200 10.73 -5.88 14.81
N GLY A 201 11.47 -6.03 15.91
CA GLY A 201 11.59 -7.30 16.64
C GLY A 201 13.03 -7.67 16.97
N ASP A 202 13.31 -8.97 17.05
CA ASP A 202 14.58 -9.52 17.51
C ASP A 202 15.65 -9.49 16.41
N ILE A 203 16.05 -8.28 16.02
CA ILE A 203 17.11 -7.98 15.06
C ILE A 203 17.89 -6.74 15.49
N GLY A 204 19.21 -6.77 15.34
CA GLY A 204 20.08 -5.63 15.63
C GLY A 204 20.12 -4.59 14.50
N GLU A 205 20.41 -3.33 14.82
CA GLU A 205 20.58 -2.28 13.81
C GLU A 205 21.65 -2.62 12.77
N GLU A 206 22.83 -3.08 13.20
CA GLU A 206 23.94 -3.43 12.30
C GLU A 206 23.58 -4.58 11.35
N GLU A 207 22.98 -5.64 11.88
CA GLU A 207 22.50 -6.79 11.10
C GLU A 207 21.44 -6.38 10.07
N ALA A 208 20.43 -5.61 10.48
CA ALA A 208 19.39 -5.11 9.59
C ALA A 208 19.97 -4.26 8.44
N LEU A 209 20.99 -3.44 8.71
CA LEU A 209 21.63 -2.62 7.67
C LEU A 209 22.46 -3.45 6.71
N ILE A 210 23.21 -4.44 7.19
CA ILE A 210 23.96 -5.37 6.34
C ILE A 210 23.02 -6.11 5.39
N LEU A 211 21.92 -6.67 5.92
CA LEU A 211 20.93 -7.37 5.12
C LEU A 211 20.22 -6.43 4.14
N SER A 212 19.89 -5.21 4.56
CA SER A 212 19.28 -4.22 3.66
C SER A 212 20.20 -3.86 2.49
N GLU A 213 21.50 -3.67 2.74
CA GLU A 213 22.49 -3.41 1.69
C GLU A 213 22.66 -4.62 0.77
N GLN A 214 22.71 -5.84 1.33
CA GLN A 214 22.81 -7.09 0.57
C GLN A 214 21.63 -7.29 -0.38
N TYR A 215 20.40 -7.07 0.08
CA TYR A 215 19.19 -7.37 -0.68
C TYR A 215 18.68 -6.21 -1.53
N PHE A 216 19.05 -4.97 -1.25
CA PHE A 216 18.51 -3.82 -1.98
C PHE A 216 19.57 -2.84 -2.47
N GLY A 217 20.80 -2.87 -1.97
CA GLY A 217 21.81 -1.84 -2.20
C GLY A 217 22.23 -1.67 -3.68
N ASP A 218 22.21 -2.76 -4.45
CA ASP A 218 22.53 -2.76 -5.88
C ASP A 218 21.37 -2.33 -6.78
N LEU A 219 20.14 -2.23 -6.26
CA LEU A 219 18.99 -1.80 -7.04
C LEU A 219 19.09 -0.32 -7.39
N PRO A 220 18.71 0.07 -8.62
CA PRO A 220 18.70 1.47 -9.01
C PRO A 220 17.72 2.24 -8.12
N GLY A 221 18.15 3.36 -7.56
CA GLY A 221 17.32 4.15 -6.64
C GLY A 221 15.99 4.63 -7.23
N GLY A 222 15.90 4.80 -8.55
CA GLY A 222 14.75 5.38 -9.23
C GLY A 222 14.66 6.90 -9.09
N ALA A 223 13.60 7.49 -9.67
CA ALA A 223 13.36 8.93 -9.62
C ALA A 223 13.00 9.43 -8.20
N GLY A 224 12.62 8.52 -7.29
CA GLY A 224 12.13 8.82 -5.96
C GLY A 224 10.65 9.21 -5.94
N VAL A 225 10.20 9.79 -4.83
CA VAL A 225 8.84 10.31 -4.67
C VAL A 225 8.54 11.31 -5.79
N PRO A 226 7.54 11.08 -6.66
CA PRO A 226 7.18 12.05 -7.69
C PRO A 226 6.84 13.42 -7.06
N PRO A 227 7.31 14.53 -7.65
CA PRO A 227 6.99 15.87 -7.14
C PRO A 227 5.49 16.17 -7.25
N GLY A 228 4.95 16.99 -6.35
CA GLY A 228 3.55 17.44 -6.43
C GLY A 228 2.50 16.41 -5.99
N ARG A 229 2.90 15.42 -5.19
CA ARG A 229 2.00 14.41 -4.62
C ARG A 229 1.13 14.92 -3.46
N ASP A 230 1.42 16.10 -2.94
CA ASP A 230 0.57 16.72 -1.93
C ASP A 230 -0.81 16.94 -2.54
N ALA A 231 -1.83 16.37 -1.90
CA ALA A 231 -3.20 16.58 -2.31
C ALA A 231 -3.49 18.10 -2.30
N PRO A 232 -4.19 18.63 -3.32
CA PRO A 232 -4.53 20.04 -3.35
C PRO A 232 -5.19 20.47 -2.04
N ALA A 233 -4.81 21.64 -1.52
CA ALA A 233 -5.45 22.17 -0.33
C ALA A 233 -6.97 22.20 -0.55
N HIS A 234 -7.71 21.56 0.36
CA HIS A 234 -9.15 21.64 0.31
C HIS A 234 -9.57 23.06 0.67
N GLY A 235 -10.30 23.71 -0.23
CA GLY A 235 -10.87 25.03 0.03
C GLY A 235 -11.80 25.02 1.25
N THR A 236 -12.16 26.23 1.71
CA THR A 236 -13.13 26.49 2.78
C THR A 236 -14.31 25.52 2.74
N PRO A 237 -14.74 24.94 3.87
CA PRO A 237 -15.71 23.84 3.89
C PRO A 237 -16.92 24.16 3.01
N HIS A 238 -17.26 23.20 2.15
CA HIS A 238 -18.57 23.17 1.51
C HIS A 238 -19.63 23.38 2.60
N ALA A 239 -20.68 24.15 2.31
CA ALA A 239 -21.86 24.20 3.18
C ALA A 239 -22.25 22.76 3.55
N ALA A 240 -22.67 22.52 4.79
CA ALA A 240 -22.96 21.16 5.27
C ALA A 240 -23.85 20.41 4.27
N VAL A 241 -23.29 19.38 3.64
CA VAL A 241 -24.01 18.56 2.66
C VAL A 241 -24.64 17.39 3.39
N ARG A 242 -25.90 17.10 3.05
CA ARG A 242 -26.62 15.93 3.55
C ARG A 242 -27.19 15.16 2.37
N GLU A 243 -26.88 13.88 2.33
CA GLU A 243 -27.42 12.94 1.37
C GLU A 243 -28.14 11.79 2.10
N ILE A 244 -29.15 11.22 1.45
CA ILE A 244 -29.78 9.97 1.86
C ILE A 244 -29.45 8.95 0.78
N LEU A 245 -28.70 7.92 1.15
CA LEU A 245 -28.40 6.78 0.28
C LEU A 245 -29.37 5.63 0.63
N PRO A 246 -30.35 5.30 -0.25
CA PRO A 246 -31.22 4.14 -0.03
C PRO A 246 -30.43 2.83 -0.16
N ASP A 247 -30.66 1.88 0.75
CA ASP A 247 -30.03 0.56 0.74
C ASP A 247 -31.02 -0.51 1.24
N ARG A 248 -30.77 -1.78 0.93
CA ARG A 248 -31.59 -2.94 1.34
C ARG A 248 -31.23 -3.39 2.75
N VAL A 249 -31.54 -2.55 3.73
CA VAL A 249 -31.18 -2.75 5.15
C VAL A 249 -32.39 -2.59 6.09
N SER A 250 -32.35 -3.25 7.24
CA SER A 250 -33.44 -3.18 8.23
C SER A 250 -33.43 -1.92 9.08
N PHE A 251 -32.27 -1.28 9.24
CA PHE A 251 -32.11 -0.09 10.08
C PHE A 251 -31.37 1.03 9.36
N PRO A 252 -31.79 2.30 9.53
CA PRO A 252 -31.00 3.43 9.03
C PRO A 252 -29.70 3.55 9.81
N ARG A 253 -28.63 3.98 9.13
CA ARG A 253 -27.35 4.33 9.74
C ARG A 253 -26.96 5.74 9.32
N VAL A 254 -26.45 6.54 10.26
CA VAL A 254 -25.98 7.90 10.02
C VAL A 254 -24.46 7.90 10.08
N TYR A 255 -23.85 8.49 9.06
CA TYR A 255 -22.42 8.77 9.01
C TYR A 255 -22.22 10.27 9.00
N GLN A 256 -21.21 10.74 9.72
CA GLN A 256 -20.82 12.14 9.75
C GLN A 256 -19.30 12.21 9.62
N ALA A 257 -18.83 13.00 8.67
CA ALA A 257 -17.42 13.24 8.43
C ALA A 257 -17.16 14.74 8.26
N ARG A 258 -15.94 15.14 8.55
CA ARG A 258 -15.42 16.50 8.32
C ARG A 258 -13.97 16.37 7.89
N THR A 259 -13.49 17.30 7.07
CA THR A 259 -12.06 17.42 6.82
C THR A 259 -11.35 17.86 8.10
N THR A 260 -10.12 17.38 8.26
CA THR A 260 -9.20 17.75 9.34
C THR A 260 -7.94 18.35 8.72
N PRO A 261 -7.12 19.07 9.51
CA PRO A 261 -5.77 19.42 9.08
C PRO A 261 -4.98 18.19 8.59
N ALA A 262 -3.91 18.42 7.85
CA ALA A 262 -3.05 17.33 7.40
C ALA A 262 -2.34 16.68 8.61
N TYR A 263 -2.15 15.37 8.55
CA TYR A 263 -1.43 14.65 9.60
C TYR A 263 -0.01 15.22 9.78
N GLY A 264 0.38 15.47 11.03
CA GLY A 264 1.70 15.98 11.37
C GLY A 264 1.85 17.51 11.33
N THR A 265 0.80 18.27 10.98
CA THR A 265 0.83 19.74 11.13
C THR A 265 0.57 20.14 12.59
N PRO A 266 0.95 21.37 13.00
CA PRO A 266 0.64 21.86 14.34
C PRO A 266 -0.86 21.82 14.68
N GLU A 267 -1.73 22.01 13.70
CA GLU A 267 -3.19 22.03 13.86
C GLU A 267 -3.81 20.63 14.01
N TRP A 268 -3.06 19.56 13.73
CA TRP A 268 -3.51 18.17 13.93
C TRP A 268 -3.50 17.74 15.41
N ASN A 269 -2.64 18.33 16.24
CA ASN A 269 -2.35 17.86 17.61
C ASN A 269 -3.13 18.61 18.71
#